data_AF-E3NL68-F1
#
_entry.id   AF-E3NL68-F1
#
_cell.length_a   1.000
_cell.length_b   1.000
_cell.length_c   1.000
_cell.angle_alpha   90.00
_cell.angle_beta   90.00
_cell.angle_gamma   90.00
#
_symmetry.space_group_name_H-M   'P 1'
#
loop_
_entity.id
_entity.type
_entity.pdbx_description
1 polymer ?
#
loop_
_entity_poly.entity_id
_entity_poly.type
_entity_poly.pdbx_seq_one_letter_code
_entity_poly.pdbx_strand_id
1 'polypeptide(L)'
;MFLFLLVLVPVAISGLDSQCVEEFHKMLGCVKNRTLFSRIYDLGLDEEWMDRNLAEEIGNAISCSSMPTCLDAEDFYRLLLQEKWTIDFYHSELKSCLGNGTLKEIKRICNSIPRPPSDDLNPCQGIEDPCLSEELVKQKTCTDAHLPDFKVFSFALHTECVSLHVPHLADKWKEYSIDYYRSS
;
A
#
# COMPACT_ATOMS: atom_id res chain seq x y z
N MET A 1 -32.87 30.10 33.69
CA MET A 1 -32.92 28.63 33.55
C MET A 1 -32.67 28.33 32.08
N PHE A 2 -31.41 28.09 31.69
CA PHE A 2 -31.03 27.80 30.31
C PHE A 2 -31.28 26.32 30.05
N LEU A 3 -32.32 26.01 29.27
CA LEU A 3 -32.53 24.68 28.71
C LEU A 3 -31.47 24.46 27.63
N PHE A 4 -30.45 23.66 27.95
CA PHE A 4 -29.57 23.06 26.96
C PHE A 4 -30.41 22.07 26.15
N LEU A 5 -30.87 22.51 24.98
CA LEU A 5 -31.29 21.62 23.90
C LEU A 5 -30.05 20.84 23.48
N LEU A 6 -29.93 19.60 23.98
CA LEU A 6 -29.11 18.56 23.39
C LEU A 6 -29.63 18.33 21.98
N VAL A 7 -29.07 19.08 21.02
CA VAL A 7 -29.11 18.70 19.61
C VAL A 7 -28.32 17.41 19.52
N LEU A 8 -29.04 16.30 19.53
CA LEU A 8 -28.58 15.04 18.95
C LEU A 8 -28.30 15.37 17.48
N VAL A 9 -27.06 15.81 17.21
CA VAL A 9 -26.53 15.83 15.85
C VAL A 9 -26.61 14.36 15.42
N PRO A 10 -27.38 14.02 14.37
CA PRO A 10 -27.25 12.70 13.78
C PRO A 10 -25.79 12.64 13.36
N VAL A 11 -25.00 11.77 14.01
CA VAL A 11 -23.71 11.37 13.46
C VAL A 11 -24.03 10.98 12.04
N ALA A 12 -23.51 11.75 11.09
CA ALA A 12 -23.76 11.54 9.68
C ALA A 12 -23.52 10.05 9.43
N ILE A 13 -24.59 9.33 9.09
CA ILE A 13 -24.48 7.98 8.56
C ILE A 13 -23.65 8.20 7.31
N SER A 14 -22.36 7.93 7.41
CA SER A 14 -21.46 7.91 6.26
C SER A 14 -22.19 7.08 5.21
N GLY A 15 -22.37 7.62 3.99
CA GLY A 15 -23.11 6.96 2.91
C GLY A 15 -22.43 5.68 2.38
N LEU A 16 -21.70 5.00 3.26
CA LEU A 16 -21.01 3.74 3.09
C LEU A 16 -22.05 2.63 2.99
N ASP A 17 -21.77 1.71 2.09
CA ASP A 17 -22.60 0.53 1.90
C ASP A 17 -22.44 -0.41 3.11
N SER A 18 -23.56 -0.84 3.68
CA SER A 18 -23.56 -1.62 4.93
C SER A 18 -22.91 -2.99 4.79
N GLN A 19 -22.97 -3.62 3.61
CA GLN A 19 -22.31 -4.89 3.35
C GLN A 19 -20.80 -4.68 3.30
N CYS A 20 -20.35 -3.62 2.62
CA CYS A 20 -18.93 -3.25 2.61
C CYS A 20 -18.42 -2.95 4.03
N VAL A 21 -19.19 -2.20 4.84
CA VAL A 21 -18.83 -1.91 6.24
C VAL A 21 -18.56 -3.20 7.03
N GLU A 22 -19.47 -4.18 6.98
CA GLU A 22 -19.30 -5.45 7.69
C GLU A 22 -18.05 -6.21 7.23
N GLU A 23 -17.81 -6.26 5.92
CA GLU A 23 -16.66 -6.96 5.35
C GLU A 23 -15.32 -6.28 5.70
N PHE A 24 -15.27 -4.94 5.67
CA PHE A 24 -14.12 -4.17 6.15
C PHE A 24 -13.87 -4.37 7.64
N HIS A 25 -14.93 -4.32 8.46
CA HIS A 25 -14.83 -4.54 9.91
C HIS A 25 -14.28 -5.93 10.22
N LYS A 26 -14.70 -6.95 9.46
CA LYS A 26 -14.17 -8.32 9.60
C LYS A 26 -12.67 -8.37 9.32
N MET A 27 -12.20 -7.77 8.22
CA MET A 27 -10.77 -7.72 7.88
C MET A 27 -9.96 -6.96 8.94
N LEU A 28 -10.39 -5.74 9.27
CA LEU A 28 -9.70 -4.86 10.22
C LEU A 28 -9.75 -5.41 11.65
N GLY A 29 -10.77 -6.19 11.99
CA GLY A 29 -10.92 -6.91 13.26
C GLY A 29 -9.83 -7.93 13.56
N CYS A 30 -9.10 -8.38 12.55
CA CYS A 30 -8.08 -9.41 12.70
C CYS A 30 -6.67 -8.86 12.76
N VAL A 31 -6.50 -7.58 12.42
CA VAL A 31 -5.25 -6.86 12.54
C VAL A 31 -4.92 -6.68 14.02
N LYS A 32 -3.74 -7.13 14.44
CA LYS A 32 -3.25 -7.00 15.80
C LYS A 32 -2.58 -5.64 16.00
N ASN A 33 -1.82 -5.17 15.00
CA ASN A 33 -1.15 -3.88 15.03
C ASN A 33 -1.72 -2.92 13.98
N ARG A 34 -2.73 -2.15 14.39
CA ARG A 34 -3.45 -1.19 13.52
C ARG A 34 -2.54 -0.09 12.98
N THR A 35 -1.61 0.42 13.79
CA THR A 35 -0.67 1.47 13.37
C THR A 35 0.29 0.98 12.29
N LEU A 36 0.71 -0.29 12.36
CA LEU A 36 1.53 -0.87 11.32
C LEU A 36 0.70 -1.10 10.05
N PHE A 37 -0.50 -1.65 10.19
CA PHE A 37 -1.39 -1.91 9.06
C PHE A 37 -1.83 -0.64 8.33
N SER A 38 -1.97 0.50 9.00
CA SER A 38 -2.33 1.77 8.32
C SER A 38 -1.30 2.22 7.27
N ARG A 39 -0.08 1.66 7.30
CA ARG A 39 0.98 1.95 6.33
C ARG A 39 0.69 1.41 4.93
N ILE A 40 -0.35 0.58 4.74
CA ILE A 40 -0.80 0.15 3.40
C ILE A 40 -1.25 1.32 2.51
N TYR A 41 -1.56 2.47 3.09
CA TYR A 41 -1.89 3.70 2.34
C TYR A 41 -0.65 4.55 2.03
N ASP A 42 0.49 4.17 2.63
CA ASP A 42 1.83 4.70 2.44
C ASP A 42 2.26 4.79 0.97
N LEU A 43 1.91 3.79 0.15
CA LEU A 43 2.84 3.04 -0.70
C LEU A 43 3.59 3.73 -1.85
N GLY A 44 4.74 3.12 -2.15
CA GLY A 44 5.89 3.69 -2.86
C GLY A 44 7.15 2.88 -2.57
N LEU A 45 8.18 3.03 -3.41
CA LEU A 45 9.36 2.16 -3.47
C LEU A 45 10.28 2.19 -2.21
N ASP A 46 9.86 2.65 -1.03
CA ASP A 46 10.77 2.80 0.11
C ASP A 46 11.04 1.46 0.81
N GLU A 47 12.32 1.17 1.05
CA GLU A 47 12.76 -0.06 1.72
C GLU A 47 12.14 -0.21 3.12
N GLU A 48 11.86 0.92 3.77
CA GLU A 48 11.15 0.96 5.06
C GLU A 48 9.75 0.32 4.97
N TRP A 49 9.17 0.22 3.78
CA TRP A 49 7.79 -0.23 3.54
C TRP A 49 7.74 -1.74 3.24
N MET A 50 8.89 -2.33 2.92
CA MET A 50 9.08 -3.78 2.83
C MET A 50 9.25 -4.40 4.23
N ASP A 51 8.33 -4.08 5.14
CA ASP A 51 8.34 -4.57 6.52
C ASP A 51 7.66 -5.94 6.60
N ARG A 52 8.38 -6.98 7.05
CA ARG A 52 7.79 -8.32 7.22
C ARG A 52 6.64 -8.34 8.23
N ASN A 53 6.68 -7.47 9.23
CA ASN A 53 5.60 -7.38 10.21
C ASN A 53 4.33 -6.85 9.55
N LEU A 54 4.46 -5.96 8.55
CA LEU A 54 3.31 -5.48 7.78
C LEU A 54 2.70 -6.63 6.97
N ALA A 55 3.52 -7.43 6.29
CA ALA A 55 3.05 -8.62 5.58
C ALA A 55 2.36 -9.65 6.50
N GLU A 56 2.78 -9.75 7.77
CA GLU A 56 2.10 -10.58 8.77
C GLU A 56 0.73 -10.02 9.16
N GLU A 57 0.63 -8.72 9.42
CA GLU A 57 -0.66 -8.07 9.72
C GLU A 57 -1.64 -8.17 8.54
N ILE A 58 -1.14 -8.00 7.32
CA ILE A 58 -1.92 -8.23 6.10
C ILE A 58 -2.35 -9.69 6.00
N GLY A 59 -1.46 -10.63 6.28
CA GLY A 59 -1.79 -12.06 6.34
C GLY A 59 -2.89 -12.38 7.37
N ASN A 60 -2.88 -11.72 8.54
CA ASN A 60 -3.93 -11.87 9.55
C ASN A 60 -5.29 -11.35 9.03
N ALA A 61 -5.31 -10.18 8.40
CA ALA A 61 -6.51 -9.62 7.79
C ALA A 61 -7.10 -10.55 6.71
N ILE A 62 -6.25 -11.07 5.82
CA ILE A 62 -6.65 -11.95 4.72
C ILE A 62 -7.15 -13.31 5.23
N SER A 63 -6.42 -13.94 6.16
CA SER A 63 -6.70 -15.32 6.59
C SER A 63 -7.95 -15.47 7.44
N CYS A 64 -8.36 -14.42 8.15
CA CYS A 64 -9.56 -14.45 8.97
C CYS A 64 -10.83 -14.02 8.20
N SER A 65 -10.67 -13.36 7.06
CA SER A 65 -11.76 -12.96 6.19
C SER A 65 -11.94 -13.97 5.05
N SER A 66 -13.18 -14.22 4.66
CA SER A 66 -13.45 -14.81 3.35
C SER A 66 -13.23 -13.74 2.29
N MET A 67 -13.04 -14.15 1.01
CA MET A 67 -13.08 -13.21 -0.11
C MET A 67 -14.35 -12.34 0.01
N PRO A 68 -14.23 -11.00 0.08
CA PRO A 68 -15.37 -10.11 0.19
C PRO A 68 -16.27 -10.18 -1.05
N THR A 69 -17.53 -9.77 -0.88
CA THR A 69 -18.55 -9.79 -1.93
C THR A 69 -19.01 -8.39 -2.32
N CYS A 70 -18.79 -7.39 -1.48
CA CYS A 70 -18.87 -5.99 -1.89
C CYS A 70 -17.65 -5.63 -2.74
N LEU A 71 -17.86 -4.87 -3.83
CA LEU A 71 -16.79 -4.42 -4.74
C LEU A 71 -15.70 -3.58 -4.04
N ASP A 72 -16.08 -2.60 -3.21
CA ASP A 72 -15.10 -1.74 -2.53
C ASP A 72 -14.21 -2.58 -1.57
N ALA A 73 -14.77 -3.59 -0.92
CA ALA A 73 -14.05 -4.50 -0.02
C ALA A 73 -13.24 -5.56 -0.78
N GLU A 74 -13.75 -6.05 -1.90
CA GLU A 74 -13.04 -6.97 -2.79
C GLU A 74 -11.80 -6.31 -3.39
N ASP A 75 -11.92 -5.07 -3.87
CA ASP A 75 -10.78 -4.33 -4.42
C ASP A 75 -9.72 -4.06 -3.36
N PHE A 76 -10.14 -3.71 -2.13
CA PHE A 76 -9.21 -3.56 -1.01
C PHE A 76 -8.53 -4.89 -0.64
N TYR A 77 -9.27 -5.98 -0.61
CA TYR A 77 -8.72 -7.31 -0.34
C TYR A 77 -7.70 -7.74 -1.42
N ARG A 78 -7.94 -7.39 -2.69
CA ARG A 78 -6.99 -7.61 -3.79
C ARG A 78 -5.72 -6.77 -3.62
N LEU A 79 -5.84 -5.51 -3.19
CA LEU A 79 -4.69 -4.69 -2.81
C LEU A 79 -3.89 -5.39 -1.69
N LEU A 80 -4.55 -5.84 -0.62
CA LEU A 80 -3.88 -6.55 0.48
C LEU A 80 -3.13 -7.80 0.00
N LEU A 81 -3.72 -8.60 -0.90
CA LEU A 81 -3.03 -9.75 -1.49
C LEU A 81 -1.78 -9.35 -2.27
N GLN A 82 -1.90 -8.28 -3.08
CA GLN A 82 -0.82 -7.74 -3.89
C GLN A 82 0.32 -7.24 -2.98
N GLU A 83 0.00 -6.42 -1.98
CA GLU A 83 0.96 -5.91 -1.00
C GLU A 83 1.74 -7.02 -0.31
N LYS A 84 1.00 -8.01 0.20
CA LYS A 84 1.63 -9.13 0.88
C LYS A 84 2.58 -9.87 -0.06
N TRP A 85 2.15 -10.12 -1.28
CA TRP A 85 2.98 -10.78 -2.28
C TRP A 85 4.22 -9.96 -2.62
N THR A 86 4.09 -8.64 -2.80
CA THR A 86 5.21 -7.74 -3.12
C THR A 86 6.25 -7.71 -1.99
N ILE A 87 5.80 -7.62 -0.74
CA ILE A 87 6.70 -7.68 0.42
C ILE A 87 7.39 -9.05 0.49
N ASP A 88 6.64 -10.15 0.38
CA ASP A 88 7.20 -11.50 0.44
C ASP A 88 8.21 -11.74 -0.69
N PHE A 89 7.90 -11.30 -1.91
CA PHE A 89 8.75 -11.39 -3.10
C PHE A 89 10.05 -10.59 -2.93
N TYR A 90 9.96 -9.36 -2.40
CA TYR A 90 11.15 -8.59 -2.05
C TYR A 90 12.05 -9.37 -1.09
N HIS A 91 11.46 -9.95 -0.04
CA HIS A 91 12.21 -10.67 0.98
C HIS A 91 12.82 -11.99 0.49
N SER A 92 12.23 -12.64 -0.51
CA SER A 92 12.73 -13.91 -1.06
C SER A 92 13.76 -13.69 -2.17
N GLU A 93 13.47 -12.82 -3.13
CA GLU A 93 14.27 -12.69 -4.35
C GLU A 93 15.25 -11.52 -4.34
N LEU A 94 14.87 -10.40 -3.71
CA LEU A 94 15.58 -9.13 -3.92
C LEU A 94 16.32 -8.59 -2.69
N LYS A 95 15.98 -9.02 -1.47
CA LYS A 95 16.56 -8.46 -0.24
C LYS A 95 18.08 -8.58 -0.16
N SER A 96 18.65 -9.67 -0.68
CA SER A 96 20.10 -9.86 -0.74
C SER A 96 20.79 -8.79 -1.58
N CYS A 97 20.12 -8.30 -2.62
CA CYS A 97 20.61 -7.29 -3.56
C CYS A 97 20.22 -5.87 -3.13
N LEU A 98 18.94 -5.63 -2.86
CA LEU A 98 18.34 -4.31 -2.60
C LEU A 98 18.34 -3.86 -1.14
N GLY A 99 18.64 -4.77 -0.21
CA GLY A 99 18.63 -4.47 1.22
C GLY A 99 19.75 -3.53 1.65
N ASN A 100 19.72 -3.18 2.95
CA ASN A 100 20.73 -2.37 3.62
C ASN A 100 20.89 -0.95 3.03
N GLY A 101 19.79 -0.35 2.56
CA GLY A 101 19.79 0.99 1.99
C GLY A 101 20.12 1.04 0.49
N THR A 102 20.35 -0.10 -0.17
CA THR A 102 20.72 -0.13 -1.59
C THR A 102 19.61 0.43 -2.47
N LEU A 103 18.35 0.05 -2.22
CA LEU A 103 17.20 0.60 -2.94
C LEU A 103 17.06 2.12 -2.72
N LYS A 104 17.28 2.59 -1.49
CA LYS A 104 17.26 4.02 -1.16
C LYS A 104 18.35 4.79 -1.91
N GLU A 105 19.54 4.21 -2.03
CA GLU A 105 20.65 4.83 -2.75
C GLU A 105 20.39 4.89 -4.26
N ILE A 106 19.91 3.79 -4.87
CA ILE A 106 19.51 3.77 -6.29
C ILE A 106 18.51 4.90 -6.58
N LYS A 107 17.47 5.03 -5.76
CA LYS A 107 16.49 6.12 -5.90
C LYS A 107 17.13 7.50 -5.82
N ARG A 108 18.02 7.72 -4.85
CA ARG A 108 18.70 8.99 -4.65
C ARG A 108 19.49 9.37 -5.90
N ILE A 109 20.18 8.42 -6.52
CA ILE A 109 20.90 8.61 -7.78
C ILE A 109 19.91 8.97 -8.89
N CYS A 110 18.87 8.17 -9.11
CA CYS A 110 17.91 8.37 -10.20
C CYS A 110 17.03 9.62 -10.07
N ASN A 111 16.87 10.17 -8.85
CA ASN A 111 16.18 11.43 -8.61
C ASN A 111 17.11 12.65 -8.71
N SER A 112 18.43 12.46 -8.67
CA SER A 112 19.41 13.54 -8.82
C SER A 112 19.67 13.95 -10.27
N ILE A 113 19.24 13.12 -11.22
CA ILE A 113 19.35 13.36 -12.66
C ILE A 113 18.22 14.32 -13.06
N PRO A 114 18.51 15.49 -13.65
CA PRO A 114 17.48 16.40 -14.15
C PRO A 114 16.62 15.67 -15.18
N ARG A 115 15.37 15.37 -14.83
CA ARG A 115 14.41 14.82 -15.79
C ARG A 115 13.82 15.99 -16.59
N PRO A 116 13.62 15.83 -17.91
CA PRO A 116 12.77 16.76 -18.65
C PRO A 116 11.44 16.89 -17.90
N PRO A 117 10.78 18.06 -17.92
CA PRO A 117 9.44 18.15 -17.37
C PRO A 117 8.57 17.09 -18.05
N SER A 118 8.11 16.13 -17.26
CA SER A 118 7.05 15.22 -17.67
C SER A 118 5.76 16.02 -17.62
N ASP A 119 5.02 16.10 -18.72
CA ASP A 119 3.67 16.65 -18.72
C ASP A 119 2.71 15.77 -17.88
N ASP A 120 3.15 14.56 -17.51
CA ASP A 120 2.39 13.63 -16.67
C ASP A 120 2.64 13.87 -15.18
N LEU A 121 1.60 14.36 -14.50
CA LEU A 121 1.49 14.49 -13.04
C LEU A 121 1.32 13.16 -12.31
N ASN A 122 1.62 12.01 -12.94
CA ASN A 122 1.40 10.69 -12.35
C ASN A 122 2.44 10.43 -11.24
N PRO A 123 2.04 10.35 -9.96
CA PRO A 123 2.96 10.12 -8.85
C PRO A 123 3.68 8.77 -8.92
N CYS A 124 3.15 7.82 -9.70
CA CYS A 124 3.68 6.46 -9.84
C CYS A 124 4.72 6.33 -10.97
N GLN A 125 4.88 7.33 -11.84
CA GLN A 125 5.77 7.24 -13.01
C GLN A 125 7.23 6.98 -12.62
N GLY A 126 7.66 7.47 -11.45
CA GLY A 126 9.02 7.27 -10.95
C GLY A 126 9.36 5.81 -10.64
N ILE A 127 8.37 4.93 -10.53
CA ILE A 127 8.55 3.52 -10.15
C ILE A 127 9.08 2.67 -11.31
N GLU A 128 8.77 3.05 -12.54
CA GLU A 128 9.20 2.34 -13.75
C GLU A 128 10.36 3.05 -14.47
N ASP A 129 11.03 4.01 -13.80
CA ASP A 129 12.13 4.73 -14.44
C ASP A 129 13.26 3.76 -14.85
N PRO A 130 13.67 3.74 -16.13
CA PRO A 130 14.76 2.88 -16.59
C PRO A 130 16.07 3.03 -15.79
N CYS A 131 16.35 4.21 -15.26
CA CYS A 131 17.49 4.47 -14.38
C CYS A 131 17.54 3.49 -13.20
N LEU A 132 16.39 3.11 -12.62
CA LEU A 132 16.36 2.20 -11.49
C LEU A 132 16.98 0.84 -11.85
N SER A 133 16.63 0.32 -13.02
CA SER A 133 17.18 -0.94 -13.56
C SER A 133 18.65 -0.80 -13.95
N GLU A 134 19.05 0.35 -14.52
CA GLU A 134 20.44 0.62 -14.90
C GLU A 134 21.36 0.77 -13.69
N GLU A 135 20.89 1.39 -12.61
CA GLU A 135 21.66 1.56 -11.37
C GLU A 135 21.67 0.29 -10.51
N LEU A 136 20.64 -0.55 -10.61
CA LEU A 136 20.59 -1.87 -9.95
C LEU A 136 21.81 -2.71 -10.31
N VAL A 137 22.10 -2.86 -11.61
CA VAL A 137 23.21 -3.71 -12.09
C VAL A 137 24.59 -3.15 -11.77
N LYS A 138 24.67 -1.87 -11.36
CA LYS A 138 25.91 -1.23 -10.90
C LYS A 138 26.16 -1.46 -9.40
N GLN A 139 25.18 -1.96 -8.65
CA GLN A 139 25.35 -2.22 -7.22
C GLN A 139 26.20 -3.46 -6.98
N LYS A 140 27.10 -3.36 -6.00
CA LYS A 140 28.01 -4.47 -5.65
C LYS A 140 27.29 -5.71 -5.11
N THR A 141 26.10 -5.52 -4.54
CA THR A 141 25.26 -6.58 -3.95
C THR A 141 24.33 -7.22 -4.98
N CYS A 142 24.23 -6.64 -6.18
CA CYS A 142 23.34 -7.10 -7.23
C CYS A 142 24.13 -7.68 -8.39
N THR A 143 23.44 -8.47 -9.20
CA THR A 143 23.96 -9.07 -10.44
C THR A 143 22.88 -8.99 -11.51
N ASP A 144 23.24 -9.20 -12.76
CA ASP A 144 22.29 -9.22 -13.89
C ASP A 144 21.15 -10.23 -13.69
N ALA A 145 21.37 -11.28 -12.89
CA ALA A 145 20.35 -12.27 -12.57
C ALA A 145 19.16 -11.69 -11.75
N HIS A 146 19.36 -10.59 -11.02
CA HIS A 146 18.30 -9.94 -10.24
C HIS A 146 17.44 -8.98 -11.08
N LEU A 147 17.87 -8.65 -12.31
CA LEU A 147 17.18 -7.67 -13.14
C LEU A 147 15.75 -8.09 -13.53
N PRO A 148 15.47 -9.35 -13.91
CA PRO A 148 14.10 -9.79 -14.20
C PRO A 148 13.18 -9.64 -12.97
N ASP A 149 13.64 -10.09 -11.81
CA ASP A 149 12.88 -10.02 -10.56
C ASP A 149 12.65 -8.57 -10.14
N PHE A 150 13.65 -7.71 -10.33
CA PHE A 150 13.50 -6.29 -10.06
C PHE A 150 12.44 -5.62 -10.93
N LYS A 151 12.34 -6.01 -12.21
CA LYS A 151 11.29 -5.49 -13.11
C LYS A 151 9.91 -5.96 -12.69
N VAL A 152 9.78 -7.23 -12.30
CA VAL A 152 8.53 -7.80 -11.77
C VAL A 152 8.11 -7.05 -10.50
N PHE A 153 9.05 -6.83 -9.58
CA PHE A 153 8.83 -6.07 -8.35
C PHE A 153 8.44 -4.61 -8.62
N SER A 154 9.13 -3.94 -9.54
CA SER A 154 8.84 -2.55 -9.90
C SER A 154 7.44 -2.41 -10.53
N PHE A 155 7.05 -3.34 -11.40
CA PHE A 155 5.72 -3.36 -11.99
C PHE A 155 4.61 -3.57 -10.95
N ALA A 156 4.85 -4.44 -9.96
CA ALA A 156 3.93 -4.66 -8.86
C ALA A 156 3.71 -3.37 -8.05
N LEU A 157 4.80 -2.69 -7.67
CA LEU A 157 4.74 -1.42 -6.95
C LEU A 157 4.07 -0.31 -7.76
N HIS A 158 4.26 -0.30 -9.08
CA HIS A 158 3.56 0.62 -9.96
C HIS A 158 2.04 0.37 -9.91
N THR A 159 1.63 -0.89 -9.98
CA THR A 159 0.21 -1.29 -9.93
C THR A 159 -0.45 -0.93 -8.59
N GLU A 160 0.25 -1.16 -7.48
CA GLU A 160 -0.18 -0.77 -6.12
C GLU A 160 -0.31 0.75 -6.01
N CYS A 161 0.71 1.49 -6.45
CA CYS A 161 0.70 2.95 -6.44
C CYS A 161 -0.47 3.51 -7.26
N VAL A 162 -0.71 2.98 -8.46
CA VAL A 162 -1.84 3.40 -9.31
C VAL A 162 -3.15 3.16 -8.56
N SER A 163 -3.32 1.98 -7.94
CA SER A 163 -4.54 1.64 -7.19
C SER A 163 -4.80 2.60 -6.03
N LEU A 164 -3.75 3.01 -5.29
CA LEU A 164 -3.86 3.99 -4.21
C LEU A 164 -4.10 5.43 -4.68
N HIS A 165 -3.71 5.77 -5.91
CA HIS A 165 -3.89 7.11 -6.46
C HIS A 165 -5.13 7.24 -7.34
N VAL A 166 -5.94 6.20 -7.48
CA VAL A 166 -7.31 6.32 -8.01
C VAL A 166 -8.12 7.12 -6.98
N PRO A 167 -8.51 8.39 -7.27
CA PRO A 167 -9.00 9.32 -6.25
C PRO A 167 -10.24 8.86 -5.47
N HIS A 168 -11.00 7.92 -6.01
CA HIS A 168 -12.22 7.44 -5.38
C HIS A 168 -12.06 6.15 -4.57
N LEU A 169 -11.01 5.36 -4.79
CA LEU A 169 -10.84 4.06 -4.14
C LEU A 169 -10.15 4.19 -2.79
N ALA A 170 -8.98 4.83 -2.76
CA ALA A 170 -8.22 4.98 -1.52
C ALA A 170 -8.94 5.81 -0.46
N ASP A 171 -9.64 6.88 -0.86
CA ASP A 171 -10.43 7.70 0.04
C ASP A 171 -11.60 6.91 0.64
N LYS A 172 -12.30 6.12 -0.17
CA LYS A 172 -13.34 5.21 0.32
C LYS A 172 -12.80 4.18 1.31
N TRP A 173 -11.68 3.54 1.02
CA TRP A 173 -11.07 2.56 1.94
C TRP A 173 -10.67 3.20 3.27
N LYS A 174 -10.17 4.45 3.23
CA LYS A 174 -9.91 5.24 4.44
C LYS A 174 -11.19 5.54 5.21
N GLU A 175 -12.28 5.88 4.53
CA GLU A 175 -13.58 6.10 5.18
C GLU A 175 -14.08 4.84 5.90
N TYR A 176 -14.06 3.66 5.25
CA TYR A 176 -14.40 2.39 5.90
C TYR A 176 -13.49 2.08 7.09
N SER A 177 -12.19 2.37 6.99
CA SER A 177 -11.23 2.19 8.09
C SER A 177 -11.52 3.13 9.26
N ILE A 178 -11.83 4.40 8.98
CA ILE A 178 -12.21 5.39 9.99
C ILE A 178 -13.50 4.98 10.69
N ASP A 179 -14.50 4.48 9.95
CA ASP A 179 -15.74 3.97 10.52
C ASP A 179 -15.47 2.84 11.53
N TYR A 180 -14.69 1.84 11.12
CA TYR A 180 -14.28 0.74 12.01
C TYR A 180 -13.57 1.23 13.28
N TYR A 181 -12.64 2.17 13.16
CA TYR A 181 -11.91 2.70 14.31
C TYR A 181 -12.77 3.56 15.24
N ARG A 182 -13.88 4.11 14.75
CA ARG A 182 -14.85 4.82 15.59
C ARG A 182 -15.82 3.88 16.30
N SER A 183 -16.10 2.71 15.71
CA SER A 183 -17.03 1.73 16.25
C SER A 183 -16.40 0.68 17.18
N SER A 184 -15.06 0.63 17.27
CA SER A 184 -14.27 -0.31 18.08
C SER A 184 -13.78 0.30 19.39
#